data_AF-A0A9E4W443-F1
#
_entry.id   AF-A0A9E4W443-F1
#
_cell.length_a   1.000
_cell.length_b   1.000
_cell.length_c   1.000
_cell.angle_alpha   90.00
_cell.angle_beta   90.00
_cell.angle_gamma   90.00
#
_symmetry.space_group_name_H-M   'P 1'
#
loop_
_entity.id
_entity.type
_entity.pdbx_description
1 polymer ?
#
loop_
_entity_poly.entity_id
_entity_poly.type
_entity_poly.pdbx_seq_one_letter_code
_entity_poly.pdbx_strand_id
1 'polypeptide(L)'
;MPTVTPVDRIRARTVSHYVKRIREHLEAMQRDAHGLEYAPWKKEVDELWKTTFEQINQMAEDPQKQSLEMIKELWTMYISHYASFE
;
A
#
# COMPACT_ATOMS: atom_id res chain seq x y z
N MET A 1 -22.88 -1.81 -17.27
CA MET A 1 -21.44 -1.44 -17.21
C MET A 1 -21.16 -1.01 -15.79
N PRO A 2 -20.11 -1.51 -15.11
CA PRO A 2 -19.81 -1.06 -13.74
C PRO A 2 -19.40 0.41 -13.81
N THR A 3 -20.32 1.28 -13.41
CA THR A 3 -20.12 2.73 -13.44
C THR A 3 -19.27 3.10 -12.22
N VAL A 4 -18.06 3.63 -12.45
CA VAL A 4 -17.20 4.14 -11.38
C VAL A 4 -17.99 5.12 -10.52
N THR A 5 -18.20 4.78 -9.25
CA THR A 5 -18.96 5.61 -8.33
C THR A 5 -18.08 6.74 -7.76
N PRO A 6 -18.68 7.84 -7.26
CA PRO A 6 -17.93 8.88 -6.54
C PRO A 6 -17.15 8.33 -5.35
N VAL A 7 -17.67 7.28 -4.69
CA VAL A 7 -17.01 6.59 -3.58
C VAL A 7 -15.75 5.89 -4.06
N ASP A 8 -15.79 5.20 -5.20
CA ASP A 8 -14.62 4.56 -5.81
C ASP A 8 -13.50 5.56 -6.08
N ARG A 9 -13.84 6.77 -6.53
CA ARG A 9 -12.85 7.84 -6.77
C ARG A 9 -12.18 8.30 -5.48
N ILE A 10 -12.95 8.44 -4.39
CA ILE A 10 -12.41 8.79 -3.07
C ILE A 10 -11.47 7.68 -2.59
N ARG A 11 -11.90 6.42 -2.69
CA ARG A 11 -11.08 5.26 -2.31
C ARG A 11 -9.80 5.19 -3.12
N ALA A 12 -9.86 5.39 -4.43
CA ALA A 12 -8.69 5.38 -5.30
C ALA A 12 -7.69 6.47 -4.90
N ARG A 13 -8.18 7.68 -4.59
CA ARG A 13 -7.33 8.76 -4.07
C ARG A 13 -6.71 8.42 -2.73
N THR A 14 -7.45 7.78 -1.83
CA THR A 14 -6.96 7.30 -0.53
C THR A 14 -5.87 6.25 -0.72
N VAL A 15 -6.07 5.28 -1.62
CA VAL A 15 -5.07 4.28 -1.99
C VAL A 15 -3.80 4.96 -2.51
N SER A 16 -3.90 5.91 -3.45
CA SER A 16 -2.73 6.65 -3.93
C SER A 16 -1.99 7.41 -2.82
N HIS A 17 -2.70 7.92 -1.82
CA HIS A 17 -2.09 8.59 -0.67
C HIS A 17 -1.34 7.59 0.24
N TYR A 18 -1.95 6.44 0.54
CA TYR A 18 -1.29 5.40 1.32
C TYR A 18 -0.06 4.83 0.63
N VAL A 19 -0.11 4.62 -0.69
CA VAL A 19 1.03 4.18 -1.49
C VAL A 19 2.21 5.14 -1.39
N LYS A 20 1.96 6.45 -1.43
CA LYS A 20 3.02 7.46 -1.22
C LYS A 20 3.63 7.34 0.17
N ARG A 21 2.79 7.25 1.20
CA ARG A 21 3.24 7.13 2.59
C ARG A 21 4.05 5.85 2.82
N ILE A 22 3.62 4.72 2.25
CA ILE A 22 4.36 3.45 2.28
C ILE A 22 5.74 3.64 1.67
N ARG A 23 5.82 4.25 0.47
CA ARG A 23 7.10 4.51 -0.19
C ARG A 23 8.04 5.32 0.69
N GLU A 24 7.55 6.41 1.29
CA GLU A 24 8.34 7.26 2.19
C GLU A 24 8.87 6.47 3.40
N HIS A 25 8.04 5.61 4.00
CA HIS A 25 8.46 4.77 5.13
C HIS A 25 9.51 3.73 4.70
N LEU A 26 9.35 3.11 3.53
CA LEU A 26 10.34 2.18 3.00
C LEU A 26 11.67 2.86 2.71
N GLU A 27 11.67 4.06 2.15
CA GLU A 27 12.90 4.84 1.93
C GLU A 27 13.60 5.19 3.25
N ALA A 28 12.84 5.51 4.31
CA ALA A 28 13.39 5.73 5.64
C ALA A 28 13.97 4.44 6.26
N MET A 29 13.24 3.33 6.17
CA MET A 29 13.69 2.02 6.65
C MET A 29 14.95 1.53 5.92
N GLN A 30 15.12 1.84 4.63
CA GLN A 30 16.35 1.52 3.89
C GLN A 30 17.55 2.34 4.36
N ARG A 31 17.33 3.61 4.74
CA ARG A 31 18.41 4.48 5.25
C ARG A 31 18.84 4.09 6.65
N ASP A 32 17.91 3.63 7.49
CA ASP A 32 18.14 3.32 8.89
C ASP A 32 17.71 1.88 9.24
N ALA A 33 18.28 0.91 8.50
CA ALA A 33 17.88 -0.50 8.59
C ALA A 33 18.17 -1.18 9.94
N HIS A 34 19.10 -0.62 10.72
CA HIS A 34 19.47 -1.11 12.05
C HIS A 34 18.98 -0.18 13.18
N GLY A 35 18.12 0.78 12.86
CA GLY A 35 17.50 1.68 13.82
C GLY A 35 16.61 0.94 14.81
N LEU A 36 16.54 1.45 16.03
CA LEU A 36 15.55 1.01 17.02
C LEU A 36 14.10 1.22 16.53
N GLU A 37 13.93 2.13 15.56
CA GLU A 37 12.65 2.47 14.93
C GLU A 37 12.25 1.56 13.76
N TYR A 38 13.13 0.65 13.33
CA TYR A 38 12.83 -0.25 12.20
C TYR A 38 11.59 -1.12 12.45
N ALA A 39 11.49 -1.71 13.64
CA ALA A 39 10.36 -2.57 14.01
C ALA A 39 9.00 -1.82 14.06
N PRO A 40 8.88 -0.65 14.72
CA PRO A 40 7.63 0.11 14.67
C PRO A 40 7.28 0.61 13.26
N TRP A 41 8.27 1.04 12.46
CA TRP A 41 7.99 1.45 11.08
C TRP A 41 7.51 0.30 10.20
N LYS A 42 8.12 -0.89 10.32
CA LYS A 42 7.64 -2.07 9.61
C LYS A 42 6.17 -2.35 9.94
N LYS A 43 5.81 -2.28 11.23
CA LYS A 43 4.43 -2.49 11.67
C LYS A 43 3.46 -1.45 11.09
N GLU A 44 3.86 -0.18 11.03
CA GLU A 44 3.05 0.86 10.38
C GLU A 44 2.86 0.59 8.88
N VAL A 45 3.92 0.15 8.19
CA VAL A 45 3.85 -0.21 6.77
C VAL A 45 2.92 -1.41 6.55
N ASP A 46 2.99 -2.44 7.39
CA ASP A 46 2.08 -3.60 7.34
C ASP A 46 0.61 -3.17 7.51
N GLU A 47 0.29 -2.29 8.47
CA GLU A 47 -1.07 -1.77 8.66
C GLU A 47 -1.54 -0.88 7.49
N LEU A 48 -0.65 -0.08 6.90
CA LEU A 48 -0.94 0.70 5.70
C LEU A 48 -1.25 -0.19 4.50
N TRP A 49 -0.50 -1.28 4.32
CA TRP A 49 -0.79 -2.27 3.27
C TRP A 49 -2.15 -2.92 3.47
N LYS A 50 -2.45 -3.39 4.69
CA LYS A 50 -3.74 -3.98 5.04
C LYS A 50 -4.90 -3.03 4.73
N THR A 51 -4.78 -1.77 5.15
CA THR A 51 -5.79 -0.74 4.87
C THR A 51 -5.92 -0.47 3.37
N THR A 52 -4.80 -0.45 2.65
CA THR A 52 -4.79 -0.26 1.19
C THR A 52 -5.58 -1.35 0.46
N PHE A 53 -5.34 -2.62 0.80
CA PHE A 53 -6.09 -3.75 0.21
C PHE A 53 -7.56 -3.74 0.60
N GLU A 54 -7.91 -3.34 1.83
CA GLU A 54 -9.31 -3.18 2.25
C GLU A 54 -10.03 -2.13 1.40
N GLN A 55 -9.41 -0.97 1.16
CA GLN A 55 -9.99 0.06 0.31
C GLN A 55 -10.20 -0.42 -1.13
N ILE A 56 -9.23 -1.15 -1.68
CA ILE A 56 -9.30 -1.72 -3.04
C ILE A 56 -10.42 -2.77 -3.14
N ASN A 57 -10.56 -3.64 -2.14
CA ASN A 57 -11.61 -4.67 -2.11
C ASN A 57 -13.03 -4.11 -2.04
N GLN A 58 -13.19 -2.87 -1.57
CA GLN A 58 -14.49 -2.19 -1.53
C GLN A 58 -14.80 -1.40 -2.81
N MET A 59 -13.94 -1.46 -3.82
CA MET A 59 -14.16 -0.79 -5.11
C MET A 59 -14.92 -1.68 -6.11
N ALA A 60 -15.55 -1.04 -7.09
CA ALA A 60 -16.05 -1.74 -8.28
C ALA A 60 -14.92 -2.35 -9.12
N GLU A 61 -15.24 -3.33 -9.96
CA GLU A 61 -14.24 -4.16 -10.68
C GLU A 61 -13.19 -3.37 -11.47
N ASP A 62 -13.61 -2.35 -12.21
CA ASP A 62 -12.71 -1.55 -13.06
C ASP A 62 -11.72 -0.69 -12.24
N PRO A 63 -12.16 0.16 -11.28
CA PRO A 63 -11.23 0.90 -10.42
C PRO A 63 -10.43 -0.01 -9.48
N GLN A 64 -10.97 -1.17 -9.10
CA GLN A 64 -10.23 -2.18 -8.35
C GLN A 64 -9.02 -2.69 -9.16
N LYS A 65 -9.24 -3.11 -10.42
CA LYS A 65 -8.16 -3.57 -11.32
C LYS A 65 -7.10 -2.50 -11.53
N GLN A 66 -7.52 -1.26 -11.78
CA GLN A 66 -6.59 -0.13 -11.93
C GLN A 66 -5.76 0.11 -10.66
N SER A 67 -6.39 0.03 -9.48
CA SER A 67 -5.70 0.23 -8.20
C SER A 67 -4.73 -0.92 -7.90
N LEU A 68 -5.09 -2.16 -8.21
CA LEU A 68 -4.21 -3.33 -8.07
C LEU A 68 -2.97 -3.21 -8.94
N GLU A 69 -3.14 -2.83 -10.22
CA GLU A 69 -2.01 -2.64 -11.13
C GLU A 69 -1.09 -1.50 -10.66
N MET A 70 -1.65 -0.41 -10.12
CA MET A 70 -0.86 0.70 -9.55
C MET A 70 0.02 0.26 -8.37
N ILE A 71 -0.49 -0.58 -7.47
CA ILE A 71 0.27 -0.99 -6.26
C ILE A 71 1.21 -2.17 -6.50
N LYS A 72 1.04 -2.89 -7.62
CA LYS A 72 1.69 -4.18 -7.89
C LYS A 72 3.21 -4.16 -7.76
N GLU A 73 3.87 -3.18 -8.37
CA GLU A 73 5.34 -3.07 -8.34
C GLU A 73 5.83 -2.84 -6.91
N LEU A 74 5.25 -1.85 -6.22
CA LEU A 74 5.63 -1.50 -4.85
C LEU A 74 5.34 -2.64 -3.87
N TRP A 75 4.20 -3.31 -4.01
CA TRP A 75 3.84 -4.48 -3.22
C TRP A 75 4.82 -5.63 -3.43
N THR A 76 5.16 -5.94 -4.69
CA THR A 76 6.10 -7.02 -5.03
C THR A 76 7.49 -6.75 -4.47
N MET A 77 7.96 -5.51 -4.53
CA MET A 77 9.20 -5.09 -3.88
C MET A 77 9.08 -5.25 -2.36
N TYR A 78 7.99 -4.78 -1.75
CA TYR A 78 7.77 -4.89 -0.30
C TYR A 78 7.83 -6.34 0.19
N ILE A 79 7.08 -7.24 -0.44
CA ILE A 79 7.05 -8.65 -0.01
C ILE A 79 8.41 -9.33 -0.20
N SER A 80 9.14 -8.99 -1.25
CA SER A 80 10.43 -9.61 -1.55
C SER A 80 11.51 -9.22 -0.53
N HIS A 81 11.49 -7.98 -0.06
CA HIS A 81 12.54 -7.42 0.78
C HIS A 81 12.20 -7.33 2.28
N TYR A 82 10.91 -7.26 2.64
CA TYR A 82 10.49 -6.95 4.01
C TYR A 82 9.48 -7.94 4.60
N ALA A 83 8.68 -8.62 3.78
CA ALA A 83 7.77 -9.66 4.30
C ALA A 83 8.51 -10.97 4.60
N SER A 84 9.69 -11.18 4.04
CA SER A 84 10.58 -12.32 4.30
C SER A 84 11.33 -12.16 5.63
N PHE A 85 10.63 -12.21 6.76
CA PHE A 85 11.23 -12.43 8.07
C PHE A 85 10.24 -13.25 8.92
N GLU A 86 10.33 -14.57 8.74
CA GLU A 86 10.02 -15.57 9.79
C GLU A 86 11.24 -15.76 10.68
#